data_AF-A0AAU9FKB6-F1
#
_entry.id   AF-A0AAU9FKB6-F1
#
_cell.length_a   1.000
_cell.length_b   1.000
_cell.length_c   1.000
_cell.angle_alpha   90.00
_cell.angle_beta   90.00
_cell.angle_gamma   90.00
#
_symmetry.space_group_name_H-M   'P 1'
#
loop_
_entity.id
_entity.type
_entity.pdbx_description
1 polymer ?
#
loop_
_entity_poly.entity_id
_entity_poly.type
_entity_poly.pdbx_seq_one_letter_code
_entity_poly.pdbx_strand_id
1 'polypeptide(L)'
;MSLPQLIDDLQRLSEDQDSADLVFICGRDERIIYAHRLMLMARCKSFKTAKRGEVCRIPGCTVSPAAPGASAPTTIRLPHVNPDLFRQFILYVYTAKLVLQDSQVFQMMMMAQDMGVVELRTACEDHVISTLSVDNACTFLTAVMDIHEKAGRQHKSFNTISNVAGKQPQAGITAEKVSVTRNRYAYRCGGGARCAIEIT
;
A
#
# COMPACT_ATOMS: atom_id res chain seq x y z
N MET A 1 -20.32 13.39 22.91
CA MET A 1 -19.46 12.33 22.36
C MET A 1 -18.10 12.95 22.09
N SER A 2 -17.04 12.45 22.73
CA SER A 2 -15.68 12.96 22.52
C SER A 2 -15.05 12.29 21.29
N LEU A 3 -14.11 12.97 20.62
CA LEU A 3 -13.40 12.41 19.47
C LEU A 3 -12.70 11.07 19.78
N PRO A 4 -12.05 10.86 20.94
CA PRO A 4 -11.46 9.56 21.29
C PRO A 4 -12.49 8.43 21.35
N GLN A 5 -13.65 8.66 21.96
CA GLN A 5 -14.72 7.66 22.04
C GLN A 5 -15.22 7.26 20.65
N LEU A 6 -15.38 8.22 19.74
CA LEU A 6 -15.76 7.92 18.36
C LEU A 6 -14.71 7.06 17.64
N ILE A 7 -13.42 7.30 17.87
CA ILE A 7 -12.35 6.49 17.27
C ILE A 7 -12.39 5.06 17.83
N ASP A 8 -12.64 4.88 19.12
CA ASP A 8 -12.78 3.57 19.74
C ASP A 8 -14.03 2.83 19.23
N ASP A 9 -15.13 3.55 19.01
CA ASP A 9 -16.34 3.01 18.38
C ASP A 9 -16.07 2.54 16.95
N LEU A 10 -15.35 3.34 16.14
CA LEU A 10 -14.95 2.97 14.78
C LEU A 10 -13.95 1.81 14.74
N GLN A 11 -13.06 1.72 15.72
CA GLN A 11 -12.17 0.57 15.87
C GLN A 11 -12.97 -0.70 16.12
N ARG A 12 -13.96 -0.67 17.03
CA ARG A 12 -14.86 -1.81 17.26
C ARG A 12 -15.65 -2.17 16.00
N LEU A 13 -16.15 -1.17 15.28
CA LEU A 13 -16.84 -1.38 14.01
C LEU A 13 -15.95 -2.03 12.95
N SER A 14 -14.64 -1.80 12.97
CA SER A 14 -13.71 -2.44 12.02
C SER A 14 -13.56 -3.95 12.25
N GLU A 15 -13.92 -4.43 13.43
CA GLU A 15 -13.88 -5.84 13.82
C GLU A 15 -15.26 -6.50 13.79
N ASP A 16 -16.32 -5.71 13.57
CA ASP A 16 -17.69 -6.19 13.45
C ASP A 16 -17.88 -6.99 12.16
N GLN A 17 -18.38 -8.21 12.32
CA GLN A 17 -18.67 -9.13 11.22
C GLN A 17 -20.18 -9.24 10.95
N ASP A 18 -21.01 -8.89 11.94
CA ASP A 18 -22.46 -9.09 11.89
C ASP A 18 -23.13 -8.09 10.92
N SER A 19 -22.64 -6.85 10.87
CA SER A 19 -23.17 -5.83 9.96
C SER A 19 -22.34 -5.65 8.68
N ALA A 20 -21.29 -6.46 8.49
CA ALA A 20 -20.41 -6.38 7.33
C ALA A 20 -21.11 -6.82 6.03
N ASP A 21 -21.08 -5.94 5.02
CA ASP A 21 -21.64 -6.17 3.68
C ASP A 21 -20.56 -6.49 2.63
N LEU A 22 -19.28 -6.49 3.03
CA LEU A 22 -18.14 -6.91 2.22
C LEU A 22 -17.25 -7.90 2.94
N VAL A 23 -16.73 -8.86 2.17
CA VAL A 23 -15.72 -9.82 2.61
C VAL A 23 -14.55 -9.80 1.65
N PHE A 24 -13.34 -9.63 2.18
CA PHE A 24 -12.10 -9.79 1.46
C PHE A 24 -11.47 -11.15 1.76
N ILE A 25 -10.98 -11.82 0.73
CA ILE A 25 -10.19 -13.04 0.85
C ILE A 25 -8.78 -12.71 0.37
N CYS A 26 -7.84 -12.62 1.31
CA CYS A 26 -6.49 -12.11 1.09
C CYS A 26 -5.43 -13.21 1.17
N GLY A 27 -4.41 -13.08 0.31
CA GLY A 27 -3.25 -13.95 0.29
C GLY A 27 -3.52 -15.35 -0.27
N ARG A 28 -2.46 -16.18 -0.30
CA ARG A 28 -2.54 -17.59 -0.73
C ARG A 28 -3.26 -18.47 0.29
N ASP A 29 -3.21 -18.07 1.56
CA ASP A 29 -3.85 -18.77 2.67
C ASP A 29 -5.33 -18.41 2.82
N GLU A 30 -5.89 -17.65 1.87
CA GLU A 30 -7.32 -17.27 1.79
C GLU A 30 -7.89 -16.68 3.09
N ARG A 31 -7.13 -15.80 3.75
CA ARG A 31 -7.56 -15.15 5.00
C ARG A 31 -8.77 -14.26 4.76
N ILE A 32 -9.80 -14.44 5.58
CA ILE A 32 -11.07 -13.70 5.50
C ILE A 32 -10.98 -12.42 6.34
N ILE A 33 -11.32 -11.28 5.73
CA ILE A 33 -11.36 -9.96 6.37
C ILE A 33 -12.68 -9.29 6.03
N TYR A 34 -13.50 -9.03 7.06
CA TYR A 34 -14.80 -8.38 6.93
C TYR A 34 -14.64 -6.86 6.88
N ALA A 35 -15.53 -6.19 6.15
CA ALA A 35 -15.56 -4.74 6.07
C ALA A 35 -16.93 -4.20 5.67
N HIS A 36 -17.08 -2.89 5.83
CA HIS A 36 -18.28 -2.15 5.48
C HIS A 36 -18.03 -1.33 4.20
N ARG A 37 -18.85 -1.54 3.17
CA ARG A 37 -18.78 -0.84 1.89
C ARG A 37 -18.90 0.66 2.06
N LEU A 38 -19.74 1.11 2.99
CA LEU A 38 -19.89 2.53 3.28
C LEU A 38 -18.57 3.17 3.74
N MET A 39 -17.81 2.49 4.59
CA MET A 39 -16.52 2.99 5.09
C MET A 39 -15.49 3.08 3.96
N LEU A 40 -15.41 2.04 3.12
CA LEU A 40 -14.55 2.05 1.95
C LEU A 40 -15.00 3.09 0.92
N MET A 41 -16.30 3.28 0.71
CA MET A 41 -16.83 4.35 -0.12
C MET A 41 -16.53 5.72 0.46
N ALA A 42 -16.41 5.91 1.77
CA ALA A 42 -16.07 7.22 2.33
C ALA A 42 -14.60 7.59 2.07
N ARG A 43 -13.69 6.61 2.17
CA ARG A 43 -12.23 6.85 2.21
C ARG A 43 -11.46 6.41 0.94
N CYS A 44 -11.98 5.45 0.17
CA CYS A 44 -11.28 4.83 -0.95
C CYS A 44 -11.92 5.22 -2.30
N LYS A 45 -11.14 5.86 -3.18
CA LYS A 45 -11.63 6.28 -4.51
C LYS A 45 -12.00 5.10 -5.41
N SER A 46 -11.34 3.95 -5.25
CA SER A 46 -11.60 2.74 -6.04
C SER A 46 -12.99 2.14 -5.80
N PHE A 47 -13.63 2.47 -4.67
CA PHE A 47 -15.00 2.09 -4.33
C PHE A 47 -16.01 3.22 -4.65
N LYS A 48 -15.61 4.49 -4.56
CA LYS A 48 -16.45 5.65 -4.98
C LYS A 48 -16.74 5.67 -6.48
N THR A 49 -15.76 5.29 -7.30
CA THR A 49 -15.76 5.50 -8.76
C THR A 49 -16.12 4.26 -9.57
N ALA A 50 -16.49 3.17 -8.90
CA ALA A 50 -16.95 1.95 -9.55
C ALA A 50 -18.24 2.26 -10.35
N LYS A 51 -18.28 1.88 -11.64
CA LYS A 51 -19.45 2.10 -12.50
C LYS A 51 -20.64 1.28 -11.99
N ARG A 52 -21.85 1.62 -12.44
CA ARG A 52 -23.07 0.83 -12.16
C ARG A 52 -22.82 -0.63 -12.61
N GLY A 53 -22.69 -1.55 -11.67
CA GLY A 53 -22.38 -2.98 -11.90
C GLY A 53 -20.96 -3.42 -11.50
N GLU A 54 -20.04 -2.50 -11.19
CA GLU A 54 -18.71 -2.79 -10.65
C GLU A 54 -18.72 -2.58 -9.11
N VAL A 55 -18.08 -3.48 -8.35
CA VAL A 55 -17.97 -3.34 -6.88
C VAL A 55 -16.76 -2.50 -6.49
N CYS A 56 -15.63 -2.67 -7.19
CA CYS A 56 -14.39 -1.92 -6.99
C CYS A 56 -13.47 -2.02 -8.21
N ARG A 57 -12.55 -1.07 -8.37
CA ARG A 57 -11.46 -1.12 -9.38
C ARG A 57 -10.10 -1.40 -8.75
N ILE A 58 -9.96 -2.56 -8.13
CA ILE A 58 -8.67 -3.00 -7.58
C ILE A 58 -7.98 -3.88 -8.64
N PRO A 59 -6.73 -3.56 -9.06
CA PRO A 59 -5.98 -4.41 -10.00
C PRO A 59 -5.81 -5.84 -9.47
N GLY A 60 -6.00 -6.84 -10.34
CA GLY A 60 -5.81 -8.25 -9.98
C GLY A 60 -6.84 -8.82 -8.99
N CYS A 61 -7.93 -8.09 -8.67
CA CYS A 61 -9.00 -8.60 -7.84
C CYS A 61 -10.04 -9.39 -8.66
N THR A 62 -10.66 -10.38 -8.02
CA THR A 62 -11.87 -11.05 -8.54
C THR A 62 -13.02 -10.75 -7.60
N VAL A 63 -14.15 -10.29 -8.15
CA VAL A 63 -15.35 -9.96 -7.38
C VAL A 63 -16.40 -11.03 -7.63
N SER A 64 -16.92 -11.60 -6.56
CA SER A 64 -18.08 -12.48 -6.55
C SER A 64 -19.24 -11.71 -5.91
N PRO A 65 -20.10 -11.07 -6.71
CA PRO A 65 -21.24 -10.32 -6.18
C PRO A 65 -22.21 -11.28 -5.47
N ALA A 66 -22.84 -10.79 -4.40
CA ALA A 66 -23.92 -11.51 -3.76
C ALA A 66 -25.07 -11.72 -4.76
N ALA A 67 -25.66 -12.92 -4.78
CA ALA A 67 -26.79 -13.20 -5.65
C ALA A 67 -27.96 -12.25 -5.33
N PRO A 68 -28.76 -11.83 -6.33
CA PRO A 68 -29.91 -10.96 -6.09
C PRO A 68 -30.88 -11.62 -5.08
N GLY A 69 -31.04 -11.02 -3.89
CA GLY A 69 -31.90 -11.53 -2.82
C GLY A 69 -31.20 -12.38 -1.75
N ALA A 70 -29.89 -12.63 -1.86
CA ALA A 70 -29.11 -13.26 -0.80
C ALA A 70 -28.67 -12.23 0.24
N SER A 71 -28.79 -12.55 1.53
CA SER A 71 -28.24 -11.77 2.65
C SER A 71 -26.72 -11.94 2.81
N ALA A 72 -26.04 -12.48 1.80
CA ALA A 72 -24.61 -12.76 1.86
C ALA A 72 -23.80 -11.51 1.50
N PRO A 73 -22.67 -11.27 2.17
CA PRO A 73 -21.80 -10.15 1.84
C PRO A 73 -21.13 -10.35 0.48
N THR A 74 -20.82 -9.24 -0.19
CA THR A 74 -20.10 -9.28 -1.47
C THR A 74 -18.64 -9.66 -1.26
N THR A 75 -18.15 -10.65 -1.99
CA THR A 75 -16.81 -11.21 -1.79
C THR A 75 -15.81 -10.65 -2.80
N ILE A 76 -14.63 -10.23 -2.33
CA ILE A 76 -13.52 -9.70 -3.13
C ILE A 76 -12.25 -10.50 -2.84
N ARG A 77 -11.71 -11.19 -3.85
CA ARG A 77 -10.47 -11.96 -3.73
C ARG A 77 -9.25 -11.12 -4.11
N LEU A 78 -8.26 -11.09 -3.21
CA LEU A 78 -7.00 -10.36 -3.32
C LEU A 78 -5.80 -11.32 -3.07
N PRO A 79 -5.53 -12.26 -3.99
CA PRO A 79 -4.54 -13.32 -3.76
C PRO A 79 -3.09 -12.82 -3.62
N HIS A 80 -2.79 -11.63 -4.17
CA HIS A 80 -1.46 -11.03 -4.14
C HIS A 80 -1.21 -10.15 -2.90
N VAL A 81 -2.25 -9.89 -2.10
CA VAL A 81 -2.18 -8.98 -0.97
C VAL A 81 -1.84 -9.74 0.30
N ASN A 82 -0.86 -9.24 1.06
CA ASN A 82 -0.56 -9.76 2.40
C ASN A 82 -1.76 -9.46 3.34
N PRO A 83 -2.33 -10.47 4.02
CA PRO A 83 -3.51 -10.30 4.85
C PRO A 83 -3.27 -9.45 6.10
N ASP A 84 -2.10 -9.56 6.74
CA ASP A 84 -1.76 -8.78 7.93
C ASP A 84 -1.63 -7.29 7.57
N LEU A 85 -0.98 -7.00 6.44
CA LEU A 85 -0.87 -5.65 5.90
C LEU A 85 -2.24 -5.07 5.53
N PHE A 86 -3.11 -5.89 4.93
CA PHE A 86 -4.47 -5.46 4.58
C PHE A 86 -5.32 -5.18 5.81
N ARG A 87 -5.19 -5.97 6.88
CA ARG A 87 -5.87 -5.71 8.16
C ARG A 87 -5.45 -4.36 8.76
N GLN A 88 -4.16 -4.03 8.71
CA GLN A 88 -3.66 -2.71 9.13
C GLN A 88 -4.25 -1.57 8.27
N PHE A 89 -4.34 -1.78 6.96
CA PHE A 89 -4.98 -0.80 6.06
C PHE A 89 -6.46 -0.60 6.39
N ILE A 90 -7.21 -1.68 6.63
CA ILE A 90 -8.63 -1.58 7.05
C ILE A 90 -8.73 -0.79 8.35
N LEU A 91 -7.92 -1.09 9.37
CA LEU A 91 -7.93 -0.33 10.62
C LEU A 91 -7.67 1.17 10.39
N TYR A 92 -6.73 1.51 9.50
CA TYR A 92 -6.48 2.90 9.11
C TYR A 92 -7.70 3.55 8.44
N VAL A 93 -8.41 2.83 7.58
CA VAL A 93 -9.63 3.35 6.93
C VAL A 93 -10.69 3.78 7.97
N TYR A 94 -10.80 3.05 9.09
CA TYR A 94 -11.78 3.34 10.14
C TYR A 94 -11.30 4.39 11.13
N THR A 95 -10.03 4.35 11.52
CA THR A 95 -9.53 5.12 12.67
C THR A 95 -8.57 6.24 12.30
N ALA A 96 -8.10 6.28 11.05
CA ALA A 96 -6.97 7.09 10.58
C ALA A 96 -5.65 6.86 11.36
N LYS A 97 -5.55 5.77 12.12
CA LYS A 97 -4.33 5.35 12.83
C LYS A 97 -3.65 4.23 12.05
N LEU A 98 -2.32 4.34 11.92
CA LEU A 98 -1.50 3.30 11.30
C LEU A 98 -0.20 3.13 12.07
N VAL A 99 0.15 1.89 12.36
CA VAL A 99 1.47 1.50 12.86
C VAL A 99 2.15 0.73 11.74
N LEU A 100 3.11 1.38 11.07
CA LEU A 100 3.75 0.85 9.87
C LEU A 100 5.21 0.51 10.15
N GLN A 101 5.63 -0.69 9.75
CA GLN A 101 7.03 -1.07 9.77
C GLN A 101 7.74 -0.57 8.52
N ASP A 102 9.00 -0.16 8.66
CA ASP A 102 9.82 0.33 7.55
C ASP A 102 9.93 -0.70 6.41
N SER A 103 10.00 -1.99 6.73
CA SER A 103 10.03 -3.07 5.73
C SER A 103 8.74 -3.20 4.91
N GLN A 104 7.62 -2.67 5.40
CA GLN A 104 6.29 -2.81 4.80
C GLN A 104 5.78 -1.50 4.17
N VAL A 105 6.50 -0.38 4.34
CA VAL A 105 6.04 0.95 3.90
C VAL A 105 5.73 1.00 2.40
N PHE A 106 6.53 0.35 1.57
CA PHE A 106 6.30 0.33 0.13
C PHE A 106 5.08 -0.53 -0.25
N GLN A 107 4.86 -1.66 0.43
CA GLN A 107 3.68 -2.48 0.18
C GLN A 107 2.40 -1.75 0.60
N MET A 108 2.43 -1.02 1.73
CA MET A 108 1.33 -0.16 2.17
C MET A 108 1.09 0.99 1.20
N MET A 109 2.15 1.63 0.69
CA MET A 109 2.07 2.69 -0.32
C MET A 109 1.41 2.20 -1.62
N MET A 110 1.77 1.00 -2.09
CA MET A 110 1.16 0.35 -3.25
C MET A 110 -0.33 0.09 -3.02
N MET A 111 -0.68 -0.48 -1.87
CA MET A 111 -2.07 -0.73 -1.49
C MET A 111 -2.90 0.56 -1.41
N ALA A 112 -2.34 1.61 -0.81
CA ALA A 112 -2.98 2.92 -0.74
C ALA A 112 -3.23 3.50 -2.13
N GLN A 113 -2.31 3.28 -3.07
CA GLN A 113 -2.48 3.67 -4.47
C GLN A 113 -3.61 2.88 -5.15
N ASP A 114 -3.64 1.55 -5.00
CA ASP A 114 -4.64 0.67 -5.62
C ASP A 114 -6.05 0.90 -5.07
N MET A 115 -6.15 1.25 -3.78
CA MET A 115 -7.40 1.63 -3.12
C MET A 115 -7.78 3.10 -3.35
N GLY A 116 -6.86 3.90 -3.87
CA GLY A 116 -7.05 5.32 -4.17
C GLY A 116 -7.11 6.22 -2.93
N VAL A 117 -6.43 5.85 -1.84
CA VAL A 117 -6.31 6.62 -0.59
C VAL A 117 -5.06 7.50 -0.66
N VAL A 118 -5.21 8.72 -1.18
CA VAL A 118 -4.06 9.61 -1.45
C VAL A 118 -3.36 10.06 -0.17
N GLU A 119 -4.11 10.38 0.88
CA GLU A 119 -3.57 10.82 2.18
C GLU A 119 -2.59 9.79 2.77
N LEU A 120 -2.99 8.51 2.77
CA LEU A 120 -2.14 7.42 3.26
C LEU A 120 -0.89 7.24 2.39
N ARG A 121 -1.06 7.30 1.07
CA ARG A 121 0.08 7.21 0.14
C ARG A 121 1.09 8.32 0.41
N THR A 122 0.63 9.57 0.52
CA THR A 122 1.50 10.71 0.82
C THR A 122 2.18 10.56 2.18
N ALA A 123 1.46 10.11 3.21
CA ALA A 123 2.05 9.82 4.52
C ALA A 123 3.16 8.76 4.45
N CYS A 124 2.98 7.71 3.64
CA CYS A 124 4.03 6.70 3.41
C CYS A 124 5.23 7.30 2.66
N GLU A 125 5.01 8.18 1.67
CA GLU A 125 6.10 8.86 0.94
C GLU A 125 6.90 9.76 1.87
N ASP A 126 6.22 10.57 2.68
CA ASP A 126 6.85 11.47 3.65
C ASP A 126 7.63 10.69 4.72
N HIS A 127 7.08 9.56 5.20
CA HIS A 127 7.78 8.66 6.12
C HIS A 127 9.09 8.15 5.53
N VAL A 128 9.07 7.63 4.29
CA VAL A 128 10.29 7.16 3.62
C VAL A 128 11.30 8.29 3.45
N ILE A 129 10.87 9.48 3.01
CA ILE A 129 11.77 10.63 2.81
C ILE A 129 12.41 11.07 4.13
N SER A 130 11.62 11.09 5.22
CA SER A 130 12.09 11.55 6.53
C SER A 130 12.98 10.55 7.27
N THR A 131 12.79 9.25 7.03
CA THR A 131 13.54 8.18 7.73
C THR A 131 14.70 7.64 6.92
N LEU A 132 14.78 7.92 5.61
CA LEU A 132 15.87 7.44 4.75
C LEU A 132 17.23 7.93 5.26
N SER A 133 18.07 6.96 5.61
CA SER A 133 19.43 7.13 6.08
C SER A 133 20.35 6.11 5.41
N VAL A 134 21.66 6.27 5.58
CA VAL A 134 22.63 5.29 5.04
C VAL A 134 22.39 3.90 5.64
N ASP A 135 21.92 3.82 6.89
CA ASP A 135 21.74 2.57 7.62
C ASP A 135 20.54 1.75 7.12
N ASN A 136 19.48 2.40 6.65
CA ASN A 136 18.26 1.72 6.16
C ASN A 136 18.06 1.80 4.63
N ALA A 137 18.94 2.50 3.91
CA ALA A 137 18.88 2.60 2.45
C ALA A 137 18.88 1.23 1.76
N CYS A 138 19.72 0.30 2.22
CA CYS A 138 19.77 -1.06 1.69
C CYS A 138 18.45 -1.82 1.93
N THR A 139 17.88 -1.72 3.14
CA THR A 139 16.60 -2.34 3.47
C THR A 139 15.46 -1.83 2.58
N PHE A 140 15.41 -0.51 2.36
CA PHE A 140 14.42 0.08 1.47
C PHE A 140 14.63 -0.35 0.01
N LEU A 141 15.88 -0.38 -0.47
CA LEU A 141 16.17 -0.83 -1.83
C LEU A 141 15.75 -2.29 -2.03
N THR A 142 16.07 -3.19 -1.09
CA THR A 142 15.63 -4.58 -1.13
C THR A 142 14.11 -4.69 -1.16
N ALA A 143 13.40 -3.94 -0.31
CA ALA A 143 11.94 -3.96 -0.29
C ALA A 143 11.33 -3.50 -1.63
N VAL A 144 11.92 -2.51 -2.29
CA VAL A 144 11.51 -2.04 -3.62
C VAL A 144 11.76 -3.11 -4.69
N MET A 145 12.91 -3.78 -4.64
CA MET A 145 13.26 -4.85 -5.59
C MET A 145 12.34 -6.07 -5.45
N ASP A 146 12.04 -6.49 -4.22
CA ASP A 146 11.10 -7.57 -3.93
C ASP A 146 9.71 -7.28 -4.50
N ILE A 147 9.25 -6.03 -4.39
CA ILE A 147 7.98 -5.60 -4.97
C ILE A 147 8.05 -5.64 -6.50
N HIS A 148 9.16 -5.24 -7.10
CA HIS A 148 9.33 -5.29 -8.55
C HIS A 148 9.29 -6.73 -9.08
N GLU A 149 9.96 -7.66 -8.41
CA GLU A 149 9.95 -9.08 -8.78
C GLU A 149 8.55 -9.69 -8.68
N LYS A 150 7.81 -9.38 -7.61
CA LYS A 150 6.44 -9.86 -7.40
C LYS A 150 5.40 -9.19 -8.32
N ALA A 151 5.65 -7.94 -8.76
CA ALA A 151 4.69 -7.14 -9.51
C ALA A 151 4.78 -7.27 -11.05
N GLY A 152 5.67 -8.10 -11.59
CA GLY A 152 5.70 -8.46 -13.01
C GLY A 152 5.46 -7.29 -13.98
N ARG A 153 6.43 -6.39 -14.13
CA ARG A 153 6.53 -5.38 -15.23
C ARG A 153 5.31 -4.49 -15.56
N GLN A 154 4.27 -4.38 -14.73
CA GLN A 154 3.05 -3.62 -15.09
C GLN A 154 2.67 -2.46 -14.16
N HIS A 155 3.57 -1.96 -13.30
CA HIS A 155 3.18 -0.90 -12.35
C HIS A 155 3.86 0.45 -12.57
N LYS A 156 3.04 1.46 -12.90
CA LYS A 156 3.37 2.90 -12.90
C LYS A 156 3.92 3.40 -11.55
N SER A 157 3.82 2.59 -10.48
CA SER A 157 4.29 2.91 -9.14
C SER A 157 5.80 2.94 -8.98
N PHE A 158 6.55 2.28 -9.87
CA PHE A 158 8.02 2.33 -9.80
C PHE A 158 8.57 3.74 -10.02
N ASN A 159 7.88 4.56 -10.84
CA ASN A 159 8.25 5.97 -11.04
C ASN A 159 8.10 6.77 -9.74
N THR A 160 7.08 6.48 -8.93
CA THR A 160 6.89 7.15 -7.64
C THR A 160 8.00 6.78 -6.65
N ILE A 161 8.31 5.49 -6.53
CA ILE A 161 9.36 4.98 -5.64
C ILE A 161 10.74 5.50 -6.06
N SER A 162 11.03 5.49 -7.37
CA SER A 162 12.26 6.06 -7.92
C SER A 162 12.35 7.58 -7.74
N ASN A 163 11.22 8.28 -7.79
CA ASN A 163 11.16 9.72 -7.53
C ASN A 163 11.36 10.06 -6.06
N VAL A 164 10.91 9.21 -5.13
CA VAL A 164 11.18 9.36 -3.70
C VAL A 164 12.69 9.22 -3.42
N ALA A 165 13.34 8.21 -4.00
CA ALA A 165 14.80 8.08 -3.92
C ALA A 165 15.55 9.27 -4.58
N GLY A 166 14.98 9.87 -5.62
CA GLY A 166 15.56 11.00 -6.34
C GLY A 166 15.27 12.39 -5.75
N LYS A 167 14.50 12.51 -4.66
CA LYS A 167 14.01 13.80 -4.13
C LYS A 167 14.82 14.39 -2.97
N GLN A 168 15.94 13.79 -2.56
CA GLN A 168 16.74 14.32 -1.45
C GLN A 168 17.31 15.73 -1.75
N PRO A 169 17.10 16.71 -0.86
CA PRO A 169 17.93 17.89 -0.77
C PRO A 169 18.45 18.00 0.67
N GLN A 170 19.39 17.16 1.10
CA GLN A 170 20.12 17.40 2.36
C GLN A 170 21.61 17.07 2.24
N ALA A 171 22.41 17.99 2.76
CA ALA A 171 23.84 18.12 2.56
C ALA A 171 24.64 16.89 3.03
N GLY A 172 25.44 16.31 2.13
CA GLY A 172 26.38 15.23 2.45
C GLY A 172 26.29 13.99 1.57
N ILE A 173 25.18 13.81 0.84
CA ILE A 173 25.00 12.73 -0.15
C ILE A 173 24.93 13.38 -1.53
N THR A 174 26.05 13.40 -2.26
CA THR A 174 26.03 13.80 -3.68
C THR A 174 25.46 12.64 -4.50
N ALA A 175 24.13 12.58 -4.61
CA ALA A 175 23.46 11.71 -5.58
C ALA A 175 23.60 12.34 -6.97
N GLU A 176 24.70 12.05 -7.67
CA GLU A 176 24.81 12.41 -9.08
C GLU A 176 23.88 11.50 -9.88
N LYS A 177 22.85 12.09 -10.47
CA LYS A 177 21.84 11.40 -11.28
C LYS A 177 22.47 10.98 -12.61
N VAL A 178 23.22 9.88 -12.62
CA VAL A 178 23.80 9.34 -13.87
C VAL A 178 22.69 8.64 -14.64
N SER A 179 22.17 9.36 -15.64
CA SER A 179 21.44 8.89 -16.83
C SER A 179 20.68 7.55 -16.73
N VAL A 180 19.35 7.67 -16.75
CA VAL A 180 18.42 6.57 -16.98
C VAL A 180 18.65 6.03 -18.40
N THR A 181 19.49 5.01 -18.51
CA THR A 181 19.58 4.20 -19.72
C THR A 181 19.73 2.75 -19.31
N ARG A 182 18.65 1.99 -19.51
CA ARG A 182 18.54 0.52 -19.43
C ARG A 182 19.34 -0.14 -18.28
N ASN A 183 18.62 -0.43 -17.18
CA ASN A 183 18.96 -1.49 -16.22
C ASN A 183 20.23 -1.36 -15.36
N ARG A 184 20.77 -0.15 -15.14
CA ARG A 184 21.86 0.04 -14.16
C ARG A 184 21.55 1.17 -13.19
N TYR A 185 21.49 0.85 -11.90
CA TYR A 185 21.46 1.84 -10.81
C TYR A 185 22.82 1.80 -10.11
N ALA A 186 23.54 2.92 -10.11
CA ALA A 186 24.79 3.07 -9.39
C ALA A 186 24.59 4.12 -8.29
N TYR A 187 24.82 3.74 -7.03
CA TYR A 187 24.77 4.67 -5.90
C TYR A 187 26.17 4.82 -5.31
N ARG A 188 26.57 6.06 -5.03
CA ARG A 188 27.83 6.38 -4.36
C ARG A 188 27.52 6.78 -2.92
N CYS A 189 27.87 5.93 -1.95
CA CYS A 189 27.83 6.33 -0.55
C CYS A 189 29.01 7.25 -0.23
N GLY A 190 28.79 8.22 0.67
CA GLY A 190 29.72 9.27 1.09
C GLY A 190 30.93 8.79 1.89
N GLY A 191 31.64 7.78 1.40
CA GLY A 191 32.86 7.22 1.97
C GLY A 191 33.81 6.63 0.91
N GLY A 192 33.62 6.96 -0.37
CA GLY A 192 34.48 6.47 -1.46
C GLY A 192 34.21 5.04 -1.93
N ALA A 193 33.37 4.27 -1.24
CA ALA A 193 32.95 2.95 -1.68
C ALA A 193 31.96 3.05 -2.85
N ARG A 194 32.34 2.51 -4.01
CA ARG A 194 31.44 2.31 -5.16
C ARG A 194 30.59 1.08 -4.87
N CYS A 195 29.31 1.26 -4.55
CA CYS A 195 28.34 0.18 -4.65
C CYS A 195 27.86 0.13 -6.11
N ALA A 196 28.60 -0.59 -6.95
CA ALA A 196 28.12 -0.98 -8.28
C ALA A 196 27.38 -2.31 -8.11
N ILE A 197 26.07 -2.32 -8.36
CA ILE A 197 25.28 -3.54 -8.37
C ILE A 197 24.80 -3.74 -9.81
N GLU A 198 25.41 -4.69 -10.51
CA GLU A 198 24.91 -5.17 -11.80
C GLU A 198 23.69 -6.06 -11.57
N ILE A 199 22.55 -5.64 -12.07
CA ILE A 199 21.36 -6.48 -12.17
C ILE A 199 21.55 -7.32 -13.44
N THR A 200 21.85 -8.60 -13.28
CA THR A 200 21.93 -9.56 -14.40
C THR A 200 20.54 -9.94 -14.87
#